data_AF-A0A8T6YB31-F1
#
_entry.id   AF-A0A8T6YB31-F1
#
_cell.length_a   1.000
_cell.length_b   1.000
_cell.length_c   1.000
_cell.angle_alpha   90.00
_cell.angle_beta   90.00
_cell.angle_gamma   90.00
#
_symmetry.space_group_name_H-M   'P 1'
#
loop_
_entity.id
_entity.type
_entity.pdbx_description
1 polymer ?
#
loop_
_entity_poly.entity_id
_entity_poly.type
_entity_poly.pdbx_seq_one_letter_code
_entity_poly.pdbx_strand_id
1 'polypeptide(L)'
;MVALIEIQNLNINVNGKQILKNINLDINEGDSIGIIGKSGAGKSTLLHLLRGFEEFEDIKGKIIFNISICPKCNRISPPGSAACSKCGIKNELQRIDYLNSNGMHRKIMDRTAIMMQRTFGLYGGAGSVLEEIKIEEKPDREKTPADRNNDLVRYFKRAQQCAEQDILYDVDFYVSKAKETAAKLDKDISSELDTLRPAYEKGISEILKEAEKYASEGQIYGMHVDIENAINYATKAGIDISGELSKFMPAYEKGLEDALHEAEKHEAKGFLGMSYQYIHRAGNYAEKLGKNIDEILKSLPWYERWTLTDIHMKLR
;
A
#
# COMPACT_ATOMS: atom_id res chain seq x y z
N MET A 1 -8.66 14.11 30.41
CA MET A 1 -9.00 13.19 29.31
C MET A 1 -7.80 12.29 29.08
N VAL A 2 -8.02 11.00 28.84
CA VAL A 2 -6.95 10.04 28.52
C VAL A 2 -6.87 9.94 27.00
N ALA A 3 -5.69 10.11 26.41
CA ALA A 3 -5.49 10.00 24.96
C ALA A 3 -5.83 8.58 24.51
N LEU A 4 -6.42 8.39 23.33
CA LEU A 4 -6.69 7.07 22.75
C LEU A 4 -5.38 6.35 22.39
N ILE A 5 -4.42 7.06 21.82
CA ILE A 5 -3.10 6.55 21.45
C ILE A 5 -2.03 7.52 21.96
N GLU A 6 -0.99 7.00 22.61
CA GLU A 6 0.21 7.73 22.98
C GLU A 6 1.42 7.10 22.28
N ILE A 7 2.22 7.89 21.58
CA ILE A 7 3.48 7.47 20.98
C ILE A 7 4.60 8.14 21.76
N GLN A 8 5.53 7.34 22.29
CA GLN A 8 6.60 7.83 23.15
C GLN A 8 7.97 7.39 22.64
N ASN A 9 8.82 8.37 22.31
CA ASN A 9 10.19 8.19 21.85
C ASN A 9 10.33 7.14 20.75
N LEU A 10 9.39 7.12 19.81
CA LEU A 10 9.35 6.11 18.77
C LEU A 10 10.46 6.34 17.74
N ASN A 11 11.30 5.33 17.56
CA ASN A 11 12.39 5.28 16.60
C ASN A 11 12.30 3.97 15.82
N ILE A 12 12.46 4.04 14.50
CA ILE A 12 12.45 2.87 13.63
C ILE A 12 13.63 2.92 12.68
N ASN A 13 14.38 1.82 12.65
CA ASN A 13 15.43 1.60 11.66
C ASN A 13 15.01 0.44 10.72
N VAL A 14 15.24 0.64 9.43
CA VAL A 14 15.02 -0.38 8.39
C VAL A 14 16.27 -0.46 7.54
N ASN A 15 16.88 -1.64 7.42
CA ASN A 15 18.11 -1.87 6.65
C ASN A 15 19.23 -0.86 7.00
N GLY A 16 19.41 -0.57 8.29
CA GLY A 16 20.42 0.39 8.77
C GLY A 16 20.08 1.88 8.54
N LYS A 17 18.93 2.21 7.93
CA LYS A 17 18.46 3.58 7.75
C LYS A 17 17.40 3.93 8.79
N GLN A 18 17.59 5.06 9.48
CA GLN A 18 16.58 5.59 10.40
C GLN A 18 15.41 6.20 9.62
N ILE A 19 14.24 5.56 9.71
CA ILE A 19 13.01 5.98 9.02
C ILE A 19 12.18 6.90 9.90
N LEU A 20 11.98 6.53 11.16
CA LEU A 20 11.31 7.37 12.16
C LEU A 20 12.31 7.73 13.26
N LYS A 21 12.32 9.01 13.65
CA LYS A 21 13.24 9.55 14.64
C LYS A 21 12.48 10.32 15.71
N ASN A 22 12.54 9.80 16.93
CA ASN A 22 11.99 10.42 18.14
C ASN A 22 10.57 10.96 17.99
N ILE A 23 9.66 10.15 17.44
CA ILE A 23 8.26 10.54 17.28
C ILE A 23 7.57 10.49 18.64
N ASN A 24 6.94 11.61 19.01
CA ASN A 24 6.14 11.75 20.21
C ASN A 24 4.81 12.41 19.80
N LEU A 25 3.69 11.73 20.07
CA LEU A 25 2.37 12.15 19.62
C LEU A 25 1.30 11.55 20.52
N ASP A 26 0.36 12.39 20.96
CA ASP A 26 -0.86 11.96 21.62
C ASP A 26 -2.06 12.18 20.70
N ILE A 27 -2.90 11.17 20.56
CA ILE A 27 -4.10 11.16 19.72
C ILE A 27 -5.30 10.92 20.63
N ASN A 28 -6.24 11.85 20.68
CA ASN A 28 -7.45 11.73 21.49
C ASN A 28 -8.60 11.09 20.70
N GLU A 29 -9.61 10.62 21.43
CA GLU A 29 -10.85 10.15 20.83
C GLU A 29 -11.53 11.29 20.07
N GLY A 30 -11.85 11.06 18.79
CA GLY A 30 -12.50 12.05 17.91
C GLY A 30 -11.53 12.97 17.16
N ASP A 31 -10.22 12.89 17.41
CA ASP A 31 -9.24 13.69 16.69
C ASP A 31 -9.20 13.33 15.19
N SER A 32 -9.09 14.36 14.35
CA SER A 32 -8.80 14.24 12.92
C SER A 32 -7.39 14.73 12.66
N ILE A 33 -6.47 13.82 12.34
CA ILE A 33 -5.03 14.12 12.23
C ILE A 33 -4.56 13.97 10.77
N GLY A 34 -3.88 14.99 10.26
CA GLY A 34 -3.19 14.94 8.97
C GLY A 34 -1.67 14.76 9.14
N ILE A 35 -1.11 13.71 8.53
CA ILE A 35 0.35 13.49 8.49
C ILE A 35 0.86 13.94 7.12
N ILE A 36 1.61 15.05 7.09
CA ILE A 36 2.18 15.62 5.87
C ILE A 36 3.71 15.49 5.85
N GLY A 37 4.29 15.39 4.66
CA GLY A 37 5.74 15.28 4.49
C GLY A 37 6.13 14.74 3.12
N LYS A 38 7.39 14.90 2.74
CA LYS A 38 7.94 14.43 1.46
C LYS A 38 7.75 12.92 1.26
N SER A 39 7.79 12.47 0.00
CA SER A 39 7.86 11.03 -0.29
C SER A 39 9.05 10.39 0.44
N GLY A 40 8.86 9.20 1.01
CA GLY A 40 9.90 8.52 1.80
C GLY A 40 10.13 9.04 3.23
N ALA A 41 9.37 10.03 3.71
CA ALA A 41 9.52 10.57 5.07
C ALA A 41 9.01 9.66 6.21
N GLY A 42 8.63 8.40 5.92
CA GLY A 42 8.15 7.45 6.93
C GLY A 42 6.66 7.55 7.31
N LYS A 43 5.86 8.33 6.58
CA LYS A 43 4.41 8.48 6.85
C LYS A 43 3.66 7.15 6.82
N SER A 44 3.83 6.38 5.73
CA SER A 44 3.20 5.07 5.59
C SER A 44 3.73 4.11 6.66
N THR A 45 5.02 4.15 6.97
CA THR A 45 5.64 3.37 8.06
C THR A 45 4.95 3.62 9.41
N LEU A 46 4.72 4.89 9.76
CA LEU A 46 4.00 5.26 10.99
C LEU A 46 2.56 4.74 10.97
N LEU A 47 1.85 4.86 9.85
CA LEU A 47 0.48 4.35 9.72
C LEU A 47 0.41 2.82 9.81
N HIS A 48 1.32 2.10 9.17
CA HIS A 48 1.41 0.63 9.27
C HIS A 48 1.64 0.17 10.71
N LEU A 49 2.50 0.87 11.43
CA LEU A 49 2.80 0.57 12.82
C LEU A 49 1.58 0.80 13.73
N LEU A 50 0.85 1.91 13.53
CA LEU A 50 -0.40 2.20 14.25
C LEU A 50 -1.54 1.23 13.91
N ARG A 51 -1.53 0.65 12.69
CA ARG A 51 -2.43 -0.46 12.33
C ARG A 51 -2.14 -1.71 13.15
N GLY A 52 -0.89 -1.86 13.55
CA GLY A 52 -0.42 -3.04 14.24
C GLY A 52 0.43 -3.99 13.42
N PHE A 53 0.94 -3.53 12.28
CA PHE A 53 1.79 -4.32 11.40
C PHE A 53 3.25 -4.24 11.87
N GLU A 54 3.75 -5.34 12.44
CA GLU A 54 5.17 -5.46 12.83
C GLU A 54 5.95 -6.17 11.71
N GLU A 55 6.52 -5.38 10.82
CA GLU A 55 7.51 -5.82 9.82
C GLU A 55 8.90 -5.20 10.05
N PHE A 56 9.07 -4.41 11.12
CA PHE A 56 10.32 -3.70 11.38
C PHE A 56 11.13 -4.40 12.46
N GLU A 57 12.37 -4.74 12.13
CA GLU A 57 13.27 -5.51 13.00
C GLU A 57 13.84 -4.69 14.17
N ASP A 58 13.92 -3.36 14.04
CA ASP A 58 14.48 -2.46 15.06
C ASP A 58 13.52 -1.29 15.35
N ILE A 59 12.60 -1.55 16.30
CA ILE A 59 11.67 -0.57 16.86
C ILE A 59 12.08 -0.25 18.29
N LYS A 60 12.23 1.04 18.62
CA LYS A 60 12.46 1.52 19.98
C LYS A 60 11.41 2.55 20.36
N GLY A 61 11.02 2.57 21.62
CA GLY A 61 9.96 3.45 22.13
C GLY A 61 8.72 2.66 22.51
N LYS A 62 7.59 3.37 22.68
CA LYS A 62 6.32 2.78 23.08
C LYS A 62 5.18 3.32 22.23
N ILE A 63 4.20 2.47 21.97
CA ILE A 63 2.91 2.86 21.41
C ILE A 63 1.87 2.34 22.37
N ILE A 64 1.16 3.25 23.02
CA ILE A 64 0.25 2.92 24.10
C ILE A 64 -1.16 3.18 23.61
N PHE A 65 -1.99 2.13 23.61
CA PHE A 65 -3.42 2.25 23.37
C PHE A 65 -4.14 2.30 24.71
N ASN A 66 -4.85 3.39 24.97
CA ASN A 66 -5.77 3.45 26.11
C ASN A 66 -7.16 3.09 25.61
N ILE A 67 -7.60 1.89 25.97
CA ILE A 67 -8.84 1.32 25.46
C ILE A 67 -9.69 0.79 26.60
N SER A 68 -11.01 0.81 26.40
CA SER A 68 -11.98 0.24 27.32
C SER A 68 -12.35 -1.16 26.86
N ILE A 69 -12.19 -2.16 27.72
CA ILE A 69 -12.49 -3.56 27.42
C ILE A 69 -13.68 -4.03 28.24
N CYS A 70 -14.63 -4.69 27.58
CA CYS A 70 -15.72 -5.35 28.27
C CYS A 70 -15.27 -6.69 28.86
N PRO A 71 -15.39 -6.93 30.18
CA PRO A 71 -14.94 -8.17 30.80
C PRO A 71 -15.76 -9.41 30.39
N LYS A 72 -17.02 -9.23 29.96
CA LYS A 72 -17.89 -10.34 29.55
C LYS A 72 -17.64 -10.81 28.12
N CYS A 73 -17.58 -9.87 27.17
CA CYS A 73 -17.52 -10.22 25.74
C CYS A 73 -16.23 -9.80 25.05
N ASN A 74 -15.24 -9.30 25.81
CA ASN A 74 -13.93 -8.87 25.33
C ASN A 74 -13.98 -7.79 24.23
N ARG A 75 -15.11 -7.08 24.12
CA ARG A 75 -15.28 -6.01 23.15
C ARG A 75 -14.43 -4.81 23.56
N ILE A 76 -13.55 -4.39 22.66
CA ILE A 76 -12.77 -3.17 22.77
C ILE A 76 -13.62 -1.97 22.34
N SER A 77 -13.45 -0.85 23.04
CA SER A 77 -14.08 0.45 22.78
C SER A 77 -13.11 1.58 23.14
N PRO A 78 -13.35 2.81 22.66
CA PRO A 78 -12.54 3.98 23.04
C PRO A 78 -12.53 4.21 24.57
N PRO A 79 -11.54 4.94 25.11
CA PRO A 79 -11.36 5.12 26.54
C PRO A 79 -12.53 5.84 27.21
N GLY A 80 -13.29 6.67 26.47
CA GLY A 80 -14.50 7.34 26.98
C GLY A 80 -15.72 6.43 27.15
N SER A 81 -15.67 5.18 26.67
CA SER A 81 -16.84 4.28 26.67
C SER A 81 -17.09 3.64 28.03
N ALA A 82 -18.02 4.18 28.83
CA ALA A 82 -18.35 3.68 30.16
C ALA A 82 -19.02 2.28 30.17
N ALA A 83 -19.82 1.95 29.14
CA ALA A 83 -20.53 0.68 29.03
C ALA A 83 -20.35 0.04 27.65
N CYS A 84 -20.40 -1.28 27.61
CA CYS A 84 -20.23 -2.06 26.40
C CYS A 84 -21.43 -1.92 25.48
N SER A 85 -21.21 -1.43 24.26
CA SER A 85 -22.25 -1.29 23.22
C SER A 85 -22.91 -2.61 22.78
N LYS A 86 -22.32 -3.77 23.11
CA LYS A 86 -22.88 -5.09 22.77
C LYS A 86 -23.73 -5.71 23.89
N CYS A 87 -23.30 -5.57 25.14
CA CYS A 87 -23.90 -6.33 26.25
C CYS A 87 -24.26 -5.47 27.47
N GLY A 88 -24.05 -4.14 27.41
CA GLY A 88 -24.43 -3.19 28.45
C GLY A 88 -23.55 -3.20 29.71
N ILE A 89 -22.62 -4.13 29.83
CA ILE A 89 -21.74 -4.23 31.01
C ILE A 89 -20.71 -3.11 31.02
N LYS A 90 -20.39 -2.62 32.22
CA LYS A 90 -19.36 -1.59 32.45
C LYS A 90 -18.02 -2.04 31.85
N ASN A 91 -17.39 -1.16 31.09
CA ASN A 91 -16.05 -1.44 30.56
C ASN A 91 -14.97 -1.09 31.57
N GLU A 92 -13.82 -1.74 31.42
CA GLU A 92 -12.61 -1.47 32.19
C GLU A 92 -11.57 -0.80 31.30
N LEU A 93 -11.09 0.37 31.72
CA LEU A 93 -10.02 1.07 31.02
C LEU A 93 -8.70 0.30 31.20
N GLN A 94 -8.04 0.00 30.10
CA GLN A 94 -6.74 -0.63 30.05
C GLN A 94 -5.78 0.22 29.24
N ARG A 95 -4.53 0.25 29.71
CA ARG A 95 -3.41 0.93 29.07
C ARG A 95 -2.45 -0.13 28.54
N ILE A 96 -2.39 -0.27 27.22
CA ILE A 96 -1.71 -1.38 26.57
C ILE A 96 -0.51 -0.86 25.81
N ASP A 97 0.69 -1.28 26.21
CA ASP A 97 1.90 -1.07 25.42
C ASP A 97 1.91 -2.06 24.26
N TYR A 98 1.51 -1.57 23.09
CA TYR A 98 1.26 -2.34 21.89
C TYR A 98 2.45 -3.25 21.57
N LEU A 99 3.66 -2.69 21.48
CA LEU A 99 4.88 -3.38 21.07
C LEU A 99 5.31 -4.53 22.00
N ASN A 100 4.80 -4.56 23.22
CA ASN A 100 5.16 -5.54 24.25
C ASN A 100 3.97 -6.41 24.70
N SER A 101 2.80 -6.29 24.04
CA SER A 101 1.54 -6.86 24.53
C SER A 101 1.12 -8.16 23.83
N ASN A 102 1.44 -9.31 24.41
CA ASN A 102 1.03 -10.61 23.86
C ASN A 102 -0.51 -10.74 23.76
N GLY A 103 -1.03 -11.04 22.56
CA GLY A 103 -2.43 -11.41 22.33
C GLY A 103 -3.45 -10.27 22.22
N MET A 104 -3.04 -9.01 22.39
CA MET A 104 -3.93 -7.84 22.25
C MET A 104 -3.86 -7.16 20.87
N HIS A 105 -2.76 -7.38 20.14
CA HIS A 105 -2.51 -6.85 18.80
C HIS A 105 -3.71 -7.02 17.85
N ARG A 106 -4.18 -8.27 17.68
CA ARG A 106 -5.28 -8.60 16.77
C ARG A 106 -6.57 -7.87 17.10
N LYS A 107 -6.92 -7.78 18.39
CA LYS A 107 -8.16 -7.13 18.81
C LYS A 107 -8.13 -5.62 18.59
N ILE A 108 -6.96 -5.00 18.72
CA ILE A 108 -6.75 -3.58 18.40
C ILE A 108 -6.80 -3.39 16.88
N MET A 109 -6.10 -4.23 16.12
CA MET A 109 -6.11 -4.20 14.65
C MET A 109 -7.52 -4.34 14.07
N ASP A 110 -8.34 -5.27 14.58
CA ASP A 110 -9.74 -5.48 14.16
C ASP A 110 -10.63 -4.24 14.41
N ARG A 111 -10.15 -3.27 15.20
CA ARG A 111 -10.83 -2.01 15.50
C ARG A 111 -10.17 -0.79 14.87
N THR A 112 -9.08 -0.98 14.15
CA THR A 112 -8.33 0.08 13.49
C THR A 112 -8.52 -0.04 11.98
N ALA A 113 -9.32 0.84 11.40
CA ALA A 113 -9.46 0.94 9.96
C ALA A 113 -8.38 1.88 9.40
N ILE A 114 -7.61 1.42 8.42
CA ILE A 114 -6.69 2.28 7.64
C ILE A 114 -6.97 2.07 6.17
N MET A 115 -7.13 3.18 5.46
CA MET A 115 -7.16 3.19 4.00
C MET A 115 -5.76 3.59 3.49
N MET A 116 -5.08 2.67 2.81
CA MET A 116 -3.78 2.95 2.20
C MET A 116 -3.98 3.63 0.83
N GLN A 117 -3.04 4.52 0.46
CA GLN A 117 -3.03 5.06 -0.90
C GLN A 117 -2.81 3.91 -1.90
N ARG A 118 -3.65 3.86 -2.95
CA ARG A 118 -3.61 2.88 -4.05
C ARG A 118 -4.03 1.44 -3.71
N THR A 119 -4.69 1.20 -2.57
CA THR A 119 -5.31 -0.10 -2.27
C THR A 119 -6.67 0.12 -1.61
N PHE A 120 -7.75 -0.28 -2.28
CA PHE A 120 -9.10 -0.36 -1.68
C PHE A 120 -9.25 -1.57 -0.73
N GLY A 121 -8.17 -1.94 -0.03
CA GLY A 121 -8.20 -2.99 0.98
C GLY A 121 -8.71 -2.43 2.30
N LEU A 122 -10.02 -2.49 2.55
CA LEU A 122 -10.56 -2.36 3.91
C LEU A 122 -10.18 -3.64 4.67
N TYR A 123 -9.00 -3.65 5.27
CA TYR A 123 -8.54 -4.81 6.04
C TYR A 123 -9.24 -4.88 7.40
N GLY A 124 -10.43 -5.49 7.41
CA GLY A 124 -11.10 -5.95 8.62
C GLY A 124 -11.45 -7.43 8.49
N GLY A 125 -10.83 -8.29 9.29
CA GLY A 125 -11.41 -9.60 9.67
C GLY A 125 -10.96 -10.86 8.91
N ALA A 126 -10.26 -10.79 7.78
CA ALA A 126 -9.62 -11.98 7.20
C ALA A 126 -8.15 -11.97 7.62
N GLY A 127 -7.75 -12.95 8.43
CA GLY A 127 -6.34 -13.13 8.80
C GLY A 127 -5.51 -13.10 7.52
N SER A 128 -4.57 -12.16 7.45
CA SER A 128 -3.70 -12.09 6.29
C SER A 128 -2.99 -13.43 6.17
N VAL A 129 -2.86 -13.93 4.95
CA VAL A 129 -1.91 -14.98 4.56
C VAL A 129 -0.56 -14.87 5.31
N LEU A 130 -0.11 -13.64 5.57
CA LEU A 130 1.07 -13.29 6.38
C LEU A 130 1.04 -13.77 7.85
N GLU A 131 -0.10 -13.76 8.52
CA GLU A 131 -0.24 -14.25 9.91
C GLU A 131 -0.15 -15.78 9.97
N GLU A 132 -0.66 -16.47 8.94
CA GLU A 132 -0.61 -17.94 8.84
C GLU A 132 0.79 -18.47 8.47
N ILE A 133 1.67 -17.58 8.01
CA ILE A 133 3.09 -17.86 7.72
C ILE A 133 3.94 -17.66 8.97
N LYS A 134 3.66 -16.62 9.77
CA LYS A 134 4.41 -16.32 11.00
C LYS A 134 4.22 -17.35 12.12
N ILE A 135 3.08 -18.06 12.16
CA ILE A 135 2.79 -19.01 13.26
C ILE A 135 3.59 -20.32 13.15
N GLU A 136 4.09 -20.68 11.96
CA GLU A 136 4.70 -22.00 11.73
C GLU A 136 6.13 -21.97 11.18
N GLU A 137 6.69 -20.80 10.88
CA GLU A 137 8.06 -20.70 10.39
C GLU A 137 9.04 -20.44 11.53
N LYS A 138 10.04 -21.32 11.68
CA LYS A 138 11.25 -20.99 12.45
C LYS A 138 11.82 -19.66 11.94
N PRO A 139 12.41 -18.81 12.80
CA PRO A 139 13.13 -17.62 12.34
C PRO A 139 14.09 -17.98 11.21
N ASP A 140 14.16 -17.19 10.14
CA ASP A 140 14.91 -17.56 8.92
C ASP A 140 16.39 -17.91 9.19
N ARG A 141 16.98 -17.29 10.22
CA ARG A 141 18.35 -17.57 10.73
C ARG A 141 18.53 -18.96 11.33
N GLU A 142 17.45 -19.60 11.78
CA GLU A 142 17.41 -20.92 12.43
C GLU A 142 16.93 -22.03 11.49
N LYS A 143 16.53 -21.69 10.25
CA LYS A 143 16.05 -22.67 9.27
C LYS A 143 17.19 -23.51 8.71
N THR A 144 17.01 -24.83 8.74
CA THR A 144 17.87 -25.79 8.01
C THR A 144 17.47 -25.86 6.53
N PRO A 145 18.31 -26.45 5.65
CA PRO A 145 17.91 -26.72 4.26
C PRO A 145 16.64 -27.59 4.15
N ALA A 146 16.43 -28.50 5.09
CA ALA A 146 15.21 -29.32 5.15
C ALA A 146 13.97 -28.50 5.49
N ASP A 147 14.08 -27.57 6.45
CA ASP A 147 12.99 -26.63 6.77
C ASP A 147 12.63 -25.78 5.55
N ARG A 148 13.63 -25.22 4.85
CA ARG A 148 13.42 -24.42 3.63
C ARG A 148 12.78 -25.22 2.49
N ASN A 149 13.11 -26.50 2.35
CA ASN A 149 12.46 -27.37 1.37
C ASN A 149 10.97 -27.58 1.68
N ASN A 150 10.62 -27.74 2.96
CA ASN A 150 9.22 -27.86 3.39
C ASN A 150 8.46 -26.54 3.17
N ASP A 151 9.09 -25.40 3.46
CA ASP A 151 8.54 -24.08 3.19
C ASP A 151 8.27 -23.89 1.69
N LEU A 152 9.22 -24.28 0.83
CA LEU A 152 9.07 -24.18 -0.62
C LEU A 152 7.86 -24.97 -1.13
N VAL A 153 7.70 -26.22 -0.70
CA VAL A 153 6.53 -27.06 -1.04
C VAL A 153 5.23 -26.41 -0.54
N ARG A 154 5.26 -25.86 0.67
CA ARG A 154 4.11 -25.20 1.27
C ARG A 154 3.71 -23.94 0.48
N TYR A 155 4.65 -23.09 0.11
CA TYR A 155 4.36 -21.88 -0.66
C TYR A 155 3.74 -22.21 -2.01
N PHE A 156 4.26 -23.19 -2.74
CA PHE A 156 3.66 -23.60 -4.01
C PHE A 156 2.26 -24.18 -3.85
N LYS A 157 2.04 -25.02 -2.84
CA LYS A 157 0.71 -25.54 -2.53
C LYS A 157 -0.29 -24.42 -2.26
N ARG A 158 0.11 -23.42 -1.46
CA ARG A 158 -0.77 -22.27 -1.16
C ARG A 158 -0.97 -21.37 -2.37
N ALA A 159 0.07 -21.13 -3.17
CA ALA A 159 -0.05 -20.40 -4.43
C ALA A 159 -1.06 -21.07 -5.37
N GLN A 160 -1.05 -22.40 -5.49
CA GLN A 160 -2.04 -23.15 -6.27
C GLN A 160 -3.45 -23.00 -5.70
N GLN A 161 -3.63 -23.09 -4.37
CA GLN A 161 -4.94 -22.89 -3.75
C GLN A 161 -5.48 -21.47 -3.99
N CYS A 162 -4.62 -20.46 -3.91
CA CYS A 162 -5.00 -19.07 -4.22
C CYS A 162 -5.30 -18.89 -5.71
N ALA A 163 -4.60 -19.59 -6.60
CA ALA A 163 -4.87 -19.59 -8.03
C ALA A 163 -6.24 -20.20 -8.36
N GLU A 164 -6.62 -21.30 -7.69
CA GLU A 164 -7.95 -21.91 -7.81
C GLU A 164 -9.08 -20.98 -7.32
N GLN A 165 -8.76 -20.05 -6.42
CA GLN A 165 -9.69 -19.05 -5.88
C GLN A 165 -9.64 -17.71 -6.62
N ASP A 166 -8.86 -17.60 -7.69
CA ASP A 166 -8.66 -16.38 -8.48
C ASP A 166 -8.10 -15.19 -7.69
N ILE A 167 -7.32 -15.44 -6.63
CA ILE A 167 -6.75 -14.39 -5.78
C ILE A 167 -5.30 -14.09 -6.21
N LEU A 168 -5.13 -13.35 -7.32
CA LEU A 168 -3.81 -13.08 -7.92
C LEU A 168 -2.79 -12.48 -6.93
N TYR A 169 -3.22 -11.57 -6.05
CA TYR A 169 -2.33 -10.95 -5.07
C TYR A 169 -1.67 -11.98 -4.14
N ASP A 170 -2.46 -12.94 -3.64
CA ASP A 170 -1.94 -13.98 -2.74
C ASP A 170 -1.06 -14.97 -3.51
N VAL A 171 -1.38 -15.25 -4.77
CA VAL A 171 -0.50 -16.03 -5.67
C VAL A 171 0.87 -15.34 -5.80
N ASP A 172 0.90 -14.04 -6.12
CA ASP A 172 2.15 -13.26 -6.26
C ASP A 172 2.94 -13.22 -4.95
N PHE A 173 2.25 -13.09 -3.83
CA PHE A 173 2.86 -13.11 -2.52
C PHE A 173 3.59 -14.45 -2.25
N TYR A 174 2.91 -15.58 -2.42
CA TYR A 174 3.51 -16.90 -2.18
C TYR A 174 4.61 -17.24 -3.19
N VAL A 175 4.43 -16.86 -4.45
CA VAL A 175 5.47 -17.02 -5.49
C VAL A 175 6.72 -16.21 -5.15
N SER A 176 6.57 -14.99 -4.62
CA SER A 176 7.71 -14.17 -4.19
C SER A 176 8.48 -14.85 -3.06
N LYS A 177 7.77 -15.43 -2.07
CA LYS A 177 8.39 -16.20 -0.98
C LYS A 177 9.06 -17.49 -1.46
N ALA A 178 8.46 -18.17 -2.42
CA ALA A 178 9.04 -19.34 -3.06
C ALA A 178 10.34 -18.98 -3.80
N LYS A 179 10.37 -17.89 -4.59
CA LYS A 179 11.56 -17.39 -5.28
C LYS A 179 12.70 -17.04 -4.30
N GLU A 180 12.39 -16.31 -3.22
CA GLU A 180 13.36 -15.98 -2.16
C GLU A 180 13.96 -17.24 -1.52
N THR A 181 13.12 -18.25 -1.26
CA THR A 181 13.53 -19.51 -0.60
C THR A 181 14.32 -20.42 -1.54
N ALA A 182 13.90 -20.51 -2.81
CA ALA A 182 14.60 -21.25 -3.85
C ALA A 182 16.00 -20.68 -4.11
N ALA A 183 16.14 -19.35 -4.13
CA ALA A 183 17.45 -18.69 -4.26
C ALA A 183 18.41 -19.05 -3.11
N LYS A 184 17.90 -19.16 -1.86
CA LYS A 184 18.70 -19.61 -0.70
C LYS A 184 19.07 -21.09 -0.76
N LEU A 185 18.33 -21.90 -1.52
CA LEU A 185 18.55 -23.33 -1.70
C LEU A 185 19.30 -23.67 -2.99
N ASP A 186 19.61 -22.68 -3.83
CA ASP A 186 20.12 -22.87 -5.19
C ASP A 186 19.28 -23.88 -6.00
N LYS A 187 17.95 -23.73 -5.92
CA LYS A 187 16.99 -24.59 -6.61
C LYS A 187 16.37 -23.88 -7.80
N ASP A 188 16.34 -24.59 -8.93
CA ASP A 188 15.46 -24.23 -10.04
C ASP A 188 14.01 -24.56 -9.70
N ILE A 189 13.13 -23.60 -9.95
CA ILE A 189 11.68 -23.67 -9.71
C ILE A 189 10.89 -23.24 -10.96
N SER A 190 11.54 -23.21 -12.12
CA SER A 190 10.94 -22.79 -13.40
C SER A 190 9.66 -23.56 -13.71
N SER A 191 9.67 -24.89 -13.52
CA SER A 191 8.53 -25.76 -13.80
C SER A 191 7.30 -25.44 -12.93
N GLU A 192 7.51 -25.13 -11.65
CA GLU A 192 6.45 -24.78 -10.71
C GLU A 192 5.88 -23.41 -11.03
N LEU A 193 6.72 -22.45 -11.43
CA LEU A 193 6.28 -21.13 -11.87
C LEU A 193 5.44 -21.22 -13.16
N ASP A 194 5.82 -22.07 -14.10
CA ASP A 194 5.03 -22.30 -15.32
C ASP A 194 3.62 -22.83 -15.02
N THR A 195 3.45 -23.64 -13.97
CA THR A 195 2.12 -24.13 -13.56
C THR A 195 1.21 -23.01 -13.03
N LEU A 196 1.78 -21.94 -12.51
CA LEU A 196 1.05 -20.79 -11.96
C LEU A 196 0.85 -19.68 -13.00
N ARG A 197 1.54 -19.74 -14.13
CA ARG A 197 1.43 -18.74 -15.22
C ARG A 197 -0.02 -18.49 -15.68
N PRO A 198 -0.91 -19.49 -15.84
CA PRO A 198 -2.30 -19.25 -16.22
C PRO A 198 -3.07 -18.37 -15.21
N ALA A 199 -2.74 -18.45 -13.92
CA ALA A 199 -3.36 -17.63 -12.90
C ALA A 199 -2.96 -16.15 -13.05
N TYR A 200 -1.71 -15.88 -13.40
CA TYR A 200 -1.24 -14.53 -13.74
C TYR A 200 -1.92 -14.01 -15.00
N GLU A 201 -1.96 -14.81 -16.07
CA GLU A 201 -2.61 -14.42 -17.33
C GLU A 201 -4.09 -14.04 -17.11
N LYS A 202 -4.82 -14.84 -16.31
CA LYS A 202 -6.20 -14.56 -15.95
C LYS A 202 -6.33 -13.28 -15.12
N GLY A 203 -5.58 -13.14 -14.03
CA GLY A 203 -5.70 -11.97 -13.16
C GLY A 203 -5.24 -10.67 -13.85
N ILE A 204 -4.22 -10.73 -14.71
CA ILE A 204 -3.82 -9.60 -15.56
C ILE A 204 -4.94 -9.23 -16.53
N SER A 205 -5.59 -10.22 -17.16
CA SER A 205 -6.74 -9.97 -18.04
C SER A 205 -7.89 -9.27 -17.32
N GLU A 206 -8.17 -9.64 -16.07
CA GLU A 206 -9.20 -8.99 -15.26
C GLU A 206 -8.84 -7.55 -14.89
N ILE A 207 -7.58 -7.29 -14.50
CA ILE A 207 -7.07 -5.93 -14.24
C ILE A 207 -7.19 -5.06 -15.49
N LEU A 208 -6.82 -5.59 -16.67
CA LEU A 208 -6.92 -4.85 -17.93
C LEU A 208 -8.38 -4.56 -18.33
N LYS A 209 -9.34 -5.45 -18.01
CA LYS A 209 -10.77 -5.18 -18.21
C LYS A 209 -11.27 -4.04 -17.32
N GLU A 210 -10.83 -3.97 -16.06
CA GLU A 210 -11.19 -2.85 -15.19
C GLU A 210 -10.54 -1.55 -15.67
N ALA A 211 -9.30 -1.61 -16.19
CA ALA A 211 -8.67 -0.47 -16.85
C ALA A 211 -9.47 0.01 -18.08
N GLU A 212 -9.98 -0.90 -18.92
CA GLU A 212 -10.84 -0.57 -20.07
C GLU A 212 -12.12 0.13 -19.62
N LYS A 213 -12.73 -0.35 -18.53
CA LYS A 213 -13.90 0.29 -17.92
C LYS A 213 -13.57 1.71 -17.44
N TYR A 214 -12.49 1.90 -16.70
CA TYR A 214 -12.04 3.24 -16.28
C TYR A 214 -11.77 4.16 -17.47
N ALA A 215 -11.16 3.64 -18.54
CA ALA A 215 -10.94 4.40 -19.77
C ALA A 215 -12.27 4.88 -20.39
N SER A 216 -13.26 3.99 -20.47
CA SER A 216 -14.58 4.28 -21.02
C SER A 216 -15.36 5.33 -20.21
N GLU A 217 -15.14 5.37 -18.89
CA GLU A 217 -15.73 6.34 -17.97
C GLU A 217 -14.95 7.67 -17.92
N GLY A 218 -13.84 7.78 -18.66
CA GLY A 218 -12.96 8.95 -18.63
C GLY A 218 -12.10 9.07 -17.36
N GLN A 219 -12.02 8.01 -16.56
CA GLN A 219 -11.22 7.96 -15.32
C GLN A 219 -9.77 7.56 -15.63
N ILE A 220 -9.05 8.41 -16.37
CA ILE A 220 -7.71 8.09 -16.89
C ILE A 220 -6.70 7.77 -15.79
N TYR A 221 -6.79 8.43 -14.63
CA TYR A 221 -5.92 8.13 -13.50
C TYR A 221 -6.19 6.73 -12.92
N GLY A 222 -7.46 6.32 -12.82
CA GLY A 222 -7.85 4.98 -12.37
C GLY A 222 -7.33 3.91 -13.33
N MET A 223 -7.58 4.10 -14.63
CA MET A 223 -7.03 3.28 -15.70
C MET A 223 -5.51 3.13 -15.60
N HIS A 224 -4.78 4.24 -15.40
CA HIS A 224 -3.32 4.23 -15.31
C HIS A 224 -2.82 3.37 -14.15
N VAL A 225 -3.47 3.43 -12.99
CA VAL A 225 -3.11 2.61 -11.82
C VAL A 225 -3.24 1.12 -12.14
N ASP A 226 -4.33 0.71 -12.80
CA ASP A 226 -4.54 -0.70 -13.15
C ASP A 226 -3.55 -1.18 -14.23
N ILE A 227 -3.23 -0.34 -15.21
CA ILE A 227 -2.20 -0.64 -16.20
C ILE A 227 -0.83 -0.87 -15.55
N GLU A 228 -0.42 -0.01 -14.61
CA GLU A 228 0.84 -0.19 -13.87
C GLU A 228 0.86 -1.49 -13.05
N ASN A 229 -0.27 -1.83 -12.42
CA ASN A 229 -0.41 -3.10 -11.70
C ASN A 229 -0.28 -4.30 -12.65
N ALA A 230 -0.93 -4.26 -13.81
CA ALA A 230 -0.84 -5.29 -14.84
C ALA A 230 0.60 -5.48 -15.34
N ILE A 231 1.31 -4.38 -15.62
CA ILE A 231 2.73 -4.40 -16.04
C ILE A 231 3.61 -5.03 -14.98
N ASN A 232 3.40 -4.69 -13.71
CA ASN A 232 4.18 -5.24 -12.60
C ASN A 232 4.01 -6.77 -12.49
N TYR A 233 2.77 -7.27 -12.54
CA TYR A 233 2.52 -8.72 -12.52
C TYR A 233 3.05 -9.42 -13.78
N ALA A 234 2.85 -8.83 -14.95
CA ALA A 234 3.33 -9.37 -16.22
C ALA A 234 4.86 -9.50 -16.22
N THR A 235 5.57 -8.47 -15.75
CA THR A 235 7.04 -8.47 -15.63
C THR A 235 7.53 -9.58 -14.70
N LYS A 236 6.89 -9.74 -13.53
CA LYS A 236 7.25 -10.78 -12.55
C LYS A 236 7.02 -12.21 -13.06
N ALA A 237 6.03 -12.38 -13.92
CA ALA A 237 5.64 -13.67 -14.50
C ALA A 237 6.26 -13.94 -15.88
N GLY A 238 6.97 -12.96 -16.47
CA GLY A 238 7.52 -13.09 -17.82
C GLY A 238 6.46 -13.14 -18.92
N ILE A 239 5.32 -12.47 -18.71
CA ILE A 239 4.22 -12.39 -19.66
C ILE A 239 4.36 -11.09 -20.45
N ASP A 240 4.29 -11.17 -21.78
CA ASP A 240 4.24 -9.99 -22.64
C ASP A 240 2.79 -9.52 -22.80
N ILE A 241 2.54 -8.27 -22.44
CA ILE A 241 1.23 -7.60 -22.57
C ILE A 241 1.30 -6.35 -23.46
N SER A 242 2.39 -6.17 -24.21
CA SER A 242 2.62 -4.98 -25.02
C SER A 242 1.51 -4.72 -26.06
N GLY A 243 0.94 -5.80 -26.62
CA GLY A 243 -0.18 -5.74 -27.55
C GLY A 243 -1.45 -5.15 -26.91
N GLU A 244 -1.77 -5.56 -25.69
CA GLU A 244 -2.93 -5.10 -24.93
C GLU A 244 -2.78 -3.64 -24.50
N LEU A 245 -1.57 -3.23 -24.11
CA LEU A 245 -1.28 -1.87 -23.68
C LEU A 245 -1.53 -0.82 -24.78
N SER A 246 -1.34 -1.20 -26.05
CA SER A 246 -1.57 -0.31 -27.19
C SER A 246 -3.00 0.23 -27.27
N LYS A 247 -3.99 -0.53 -26.76
CA LYS A 247 -5.42 -0.16 -26.76
C LYS A 247 -5.71 1.07 -25.89
N PHE A 248 -4.85 1.35 -24.91
CA PHE A 248 -5.04 2.45 -23.96
C PHE A 248 -4.37 3.75 -24.42
N MET A 249 -3.58 3.73 -25.50
CA MET A 249 -2.90 4.93 -26.00
C MET A 249 -3.87 6.08 -26.31
N PRO A 250 -5.03 5.87 -26.98
CA PRO A 250 -5.99 6.96 -27.20
C PRO A 250 -6.54 7.57 -25.91
N ALA A 251 -6.70 6.77 -24.86
CA ALA A 251 -7.16 7.25 -23.55
C ALA A 251 -6.09 8.11 -22.85
N TYR A 252 -4.81 7.75 -22.99
CA TYR A 252 -3.71 8.59 -22.53
C TYR A 252 -3.60 9.91 -23.32
N GLU A 253 -3.84 9.90 -24.63
CA GLU A 253 -3.87 11.14 -25.43
C GLU A 253 -4.95 12.09 -24.95
N LYS A 254 -6.17 11.59 -24.78
CA LYS A 254 -7.28 12.38 -24.22
C LYS A 254 -6.96 12.87 -22.81
N GLY A 255 -6.41 12.01 -21.95
CA GLY A 255 -6.05 12.38 -20.59
C GLY A 255 -4.96 13.44 -20.51
N LEU A 256 -4.01 13.44 -21.44
CA LEU A 256 -3.00 14.48 -21.59
C LEU A 256 -3.65 15.82 -21.94
N GLU A 257 -4.54 15.85 -22.93
CA GLU A 257 -5.28 17.06 -23.31
C GLU A 257 -6.12 17.61 -22.16
N ASP A 258 -6.92 16.75 -21.50
CA ASP A 258 -7.77 17.13 -20.36
C ASP A 258 -6.94 17.69 -19.20
N ALA A 259 -5.78 17.08 -18.91
CA ALA A 259 -4.90 17.55 -17.84
C ALA A 259 -4.29 18.92 -18.16
N LEU A 260 -3.85 19.15 -19.39
CA LEU A 260 -3.33 20.46 -19.81
C LEU A 260 -4.42 21.53 -19.78
N HIS A 261 -5.65 21.20 -20.17
CA HIS A 261 -6.78 22.11 -20.12
C HIS A 261 -7.15 22.52 -18.68
N GLU A 262 -7.22 21.57 -17.74
CA GLU A 262 -7.46 21.91 -16.33
C GLU A 262 -6.29 22.68 -15.72
N ALA A 263 -5.05 22.41 -16.13
CA ALA A 263 -3.89 23.20 -15.71
C ALA A 263 -4.04 24.68 -16.12
N GLU A 264 -4.39 24.95 -17.38
CA GLU A 264 -4.65 26.30 -17.90
C GLU A 264 -5.76 27.01 -17.11
N LYS A 265 -6.88 26.32 -16.91
CA LYS A 265 -8.04 26.87 -16.19
C LYS A 265 -7.73 27.23 -14.74
N HIS A 266 -6.88 26.45 -14.08
CA HIS A 266 -6.42 26.77 -12.72
C HIS A 266 -5.40 27.91 -12.69
N GLU A 267 -4.52 27.99 -13.70
CA GLU A 267 -3.60 29.12 -13.86
C GLU A 267 -4.35 30.43 -14.06
N ALA A 268 -5.35 30.46 -14.94
CA ALA A 268 -6.15 31.66 -15.22
C ALA A 268 -6.88 32.19 -13.98
N LYS A 269 -7.03 31.37 -12.94
CA LYS A 269 -7.64 31.71 -11.64
C LYS A 269 -6.61 32.01 -10.54
N GLY A 270 -5.32 31.95 -10.85
CA GLY A 270 -4.21 32.14 -9.89
C GLY A 270 -3.94 30.93 -8.98
N PHE A 271 -4.51 29.76 -9.25
CA PHE A 271 -4.33 28.54 -8.44
C PHE A 271 -3.12 27.71 -8.90
N LEU A 272 -1.91 28.28 -8.79
CA LEU A 272 -0.66 27.68 -9.28
C LEU A 272 -0.40 26.27 -8.73
N GLY A 273 -0.70 26.03 -7.44
CA GLY A 273 -0.53 24.71 -6.83
C GLY A 273 -1.44 23.63 -7.42
N MET A 274 -2.65 23.98 -7.84
CA MET A 274 -3.58 23.06 -8.51
C MET A 274 -3.15 22.84 -9.95
N SER A 275 -2.77 23.91 -10.65
CA SER A 275 -2.26 23.83 -12.02
C SER A 275 -1.06 22.90 -12.14
N TYR A 276 -0.11 22.99 -11.19
CA TYR A 276 1.05 22.10 -11.12
C TYR A 276 0.68 20.60 -10.99
N GLN A 277 -0.35 20.26 -10.22
CA GLN A 277 -0.78 18.86 -10.09
C GLN A 277 -1.26 18.29 -11.43
N TYR A 278 -1.97 19.10 -12.22
CA TYR A 278 -2.43 18.71 -13.54
C TYR A 278 -1.29 18.63 -14.56
N ILE A 279 -0.29 19.52 -14.49
CA ILE A 279 0.93 19.39 -15.28
C ILE A 279 1.70 18.11 -14.95
N HIS A 280 1.83 17.76 -13.66
CA HIS A 280 2.48 16.51 -13.29
C HIS A 280 1.72 15.29 -13.85
N ARG A 281 0.39 15.32 -13.86
CA ARG A 281 -0.42 14.27 -14.50
C ARG A 281 -0.18 14.22 -16.01
N ALA A 282 -0.17 15.38 -16.67
CA ALA A 282 0.14 15.49 -18.09
C ALA A 282 1.53 14.91 -18.41
N GLY A 283 2.54 15.18 -17.56
CA GLY A 283 3.88 14.59 -17.69
C GLY A 283 3.88 13.07 -17.68
N ASN A 284 3.16 12.45 -16.73
CA ASN A 284 3.03 11.00 -16.67
C ASN A 284 2.36 10.42 -17.93
N TYR A 285 1.33 11.08 -18.45
CA TYR A 285 0.66 10.63 -19.67
C TYR A 285 1.53 10.83 -20.92
N ALA A 286 2.25 11.96 -21.01
CA ALA A 286 3.19 12.23 -22.09
C ALA A 286 4.31 11.17 -22.14
N GLU A 287 4.85 10.78 -20.98
CA GLU A 287 5.85 9.71 -20.88
C GLU A 287 5.34 8.39 -21.47
N LYS A 288 4.09 7.99 -21.16
CA LYS A 288 3.48 6.77 -21.73
C LYS A 288 3.27 6.84 -23.24
N LEU A 289 3.06 8.05 -23.77
CA LEU A 289 2.92 8.31 -25.19
C LEU A 289 4.27 8.49 -25.91
N GLY A 290 5.40 8.44 -25.19
CA GLY A 290 6.72 8.74 -25.74
C GLY A 290 6.89 10.21 -26.16
N LYS A 291 6.10 11.12 -25.58
CA LYS A 291 6.12 12.56 -25.87
C LYS A 291 6.93 13.31 -24.80
N ASN A 292 7.64 14.37 -25.19
CA ASN A 292 8.38 15.22 -24.27
C ASN A 292 7.45 16.31 -23.67
N ILE A 293 7.22 16.25 -22.36
CA ILE A 293 6.34 17.19 -21.67
C ILE A 293 6.85 18.64 -21.73
N ASP A 294 8.16 18.87 -21.70
CA ASP A 294 8.72 20.23 -21.75
C ASP A 294 8.48 20.89 -23.11
N GLU A 295 8.56 20.12 -24.19
CA GLU A 295 8.24 20.59 -25.54
C GLU A 295 6.75 20.92 -25.68
N ILE A 296 5.89 20.04 -25.15
CA ILE A 296 4.44 20.26 -25.12
C ILE A 296 4.13 21.54 -24.35
N LEU A 297 4.66 21.70 -23.13
CA LEU A 297 4.41 22.88 -22.31
C LEU A 297 4.87 24.17 -22.99
N LYS A 298 6.08 24.19 -23.59
CA LYS A 298 6.60 25.36 -24.32
C LYS A 298 5.74 25.80 -25.50
N SER A 299 4.96 24.88 -26.08
CA SER A 299 4.05 25.18 -27.18
C SER A 299 2.73 25.84 -26.72
N LEU A 300 2.44 25.85 -25.42
CA LEU A 300 1.16 26.34 -24.91
C LEU A 300 1.15 27.87 -24.79
N PRO A 301 0.06 28.55 -25.23
CA PRO A 301 -0.01 30.02 -25.25
C PRO A 301 0.15 30.69 -23.89
N TRP A 302 -0.13 29.97 -22.81
CA TRP A 302 -0.06 30.45 -21.43
C TRP A 302 1.26 30.10 -20.73
N TYR A 303 2.16 29.35 -21.37
CA TYR A 303 3.43 28.93 -20.77
C TYR A 303 4.29 30.11 -20.30
N GLU A 304 4.34 31.19 -21.10
CA GLU A 304 5.11 32.40 -20.76
C GLU A 304 4.53 33.20 -19.59
N ARG A 305 3.25 32.96 -19.21
CA ARG A 305 2.62 33.61 -18.04
C ARG A 305 3.07 33.01 -16.73
N TRP A 306 3.68 31.82 -16.77
CA TRP A 306 4.26 31.18 -15.61
C TRP A 306 5.60 31.85 -15.30
N THR A 307 5.71 32.48 -14.13
CA THR A 307 7.00 32.92 -13.64
C THR A 307 7.93 31.72 -13.50
N LEU A 308 8.96 31.69 -14.35
CA LEU A 308 10.02 30.69 -14.53
C LEU A 308 10.72 30.18 -13.24
N THR A 309 10.46 30.81 -12.09
CA THR A 309 11.12 30.54 -10.81
C THR A 309 10.57 29.31 -10.07
N ASP A 310 9.30 28.92 -10.27
CA ASP A 310 8.68 27.87 -9.44
C ASP A 310 8.75 26.44 -10.02
N ILE A 311 8.83 26.25 -11.34
CA ILE A 311 8.88 24.92 -11.97
C ILE A 311 10.29 24.32 -11.94
N HIS A 312 11.33 25.13 -12.22
CA HIS A 312 12.71 24.64 -12.31
C HIS A 312 13.27 24.10 -10.98
N MET A 313 12.71 24.50 -9.83
CA MET A 313 13.19 24.03 -8.53
C MET A 313 12.77 22.60 -8.14
N LYS A 314 11.91 21.91 -8.93
CA LYS A 314 11.36 20.60 -8.51
C LYS A 314 11.35 19.49 -9.57
N LEU A 315 11.81 19.74 -10.79
CA LEU A 315 12.03 18.69 -11.82
C LEU A 315 13.48 18.17 -11.86
N ARG A 316 14.27 18.40 -10.81
CA ARG A 316 15.59 17.78 -10.57
C ARG A 316 15.55 16.92 -9.32
#